data_AF-A0AA40BMH8-F1
#
_entry.id   AF-A0AA40BMH8-F1
#
_cell.length_a   1.000
_cell.length_b   1.000
_cell.length_c   1.000
_cell.angle_alpha   90.00
_cell.angle_beta   90.00
_cell.angle_gamma   90.00
#
_symmetry.space_group_name_H-M   'P 1'
#
loop_
_entity.id
_entity.type
_entity.pdbx_description
1 polymer ?
#
loop_
_entity_poly.entity_id
_entity_poly.type
_entity_poly.pdbx_seq_one_letter_code
_entity_poly.pdbx_strand_id
1 'polypeptide(L)'
;MDFWGQVFGWLCAVLYLGSRLPQLLLNWRRKSTEGVSILFFLFACLGNLTYVLSILAYDPVCTAENGECKDGEAARIYWQYILVNLSWLAGSAGTLFLDMSIFVQFFLY
;
A
#
# COMPACT_ATOMS: atom_id res chain seq x y z
N MET A 1 -10.76 4.47 -17.59
CA MET A 1 -10.40 4.89 -16.21
C MET A 1 -11.59 5.65 -15.67
N ASP A 2 -12.32 5.05 -14.73
CA ASP A 2 -13.46 5.70 -14.12
C ASP A 2 -12.97 6.78 -13.15
N PHE A 3 -13.23 8.03 -13.49
CA PHE A 3 -12.79 9.18 -12.71
C PHE A 3 -13.22 9.07 -11.24
N TRP A 4 -14.48 8.71 -11.01
CA TRP A 4 -15.04 8.51 -9.67
C TRP A 4 -14.32 7.38 -8.91
N GLY A 5 -14.00 6.27 -9.58
CA GLY A 5 -13.27 5.16 -8.97
C GLY A 5 -11.89 5.57 -8.44
N GLN A 6 -11.16 6.38 -9.21
CA GLN A 6 -9.87 6.90 -8.75
C GLN A 6 -10.01 7.88 -7.59
N VAL A 7 -10.98 8.79 -7.64
CA VAL A 7 -11.22 9.75 -6.55
C VAL A 7 -11.53 9.03 -5.24
N PHE A 8 -12.42 8.03 -5.27
CA PHE A 8 -12.73 7.24 -4.07
C PHE A 8 -11.54 6.39 -3.61
N GLY A 9 -10.76 5.82 -4.54
CA GLY A 9 -9.54 5.08 -4.21
C GLY A 9 -8.50 5.93 -3.48
N TRP A 10 -8.25 7.15 -3.97
CA TRP A 10 -7.33 8.09 -3.33
C TRP A 10 -7.86 8.63 -2.00
N LEU A 11 -9.15 8.95 -1.93
CA LEU A 11 -9.79 9.38 -0.68
C LEU A 11 -9.66 8.29 0.40
N CYS A 12 -9.93 7.03 0.03
CA CYS A 12 -9.75 5.89 0.92
C CYS A 12 -8.31 5.77 1.41
N ALA A 13 -7.33 5.86 0.50
CA ALA A 13 -5.91 5.82 0.87
C ALA A 13 -5.54 6.94 1.87
N VAL A 14 -6.00 8.17 1.65
CA VAL A 14 -5.75 9.29 2.57
C VAL A 14 -6.41 9.06 3.93
N LEU A 15 -7.67 8.62 3.98
CA LEU A 15 -8.36 8.33 5.24
C LEU A 15 -7.69 7.17 5.99
N TYR A 16 -7.25 6.15 5.28
CA TYR A 16 -6.59 4.98 5.85
C TYR A 16 -5.24 5.36 6.49
N LEU A 17 -4.40 6.11 5.76
CA LEU A 17 -3.14 6.66 6.29
C LEU A 17 -3.40 7.64 7.44
N GLY A 18 -4.37 8.54 7.25
CA GLY A 18 -4.77 9.54 8.23
C GLY A 18 -5.22 8.92 9.55
N SER A 19 -5.86 7.76 9.54
CA SER A 19 -6.29 7.06 10.77
C SER A 19 -5.12 6.58 11.64
N ARG A 20 -3.95 6.32 11.04
CA ARG A 20 -2.76 5.81 11.73
C ARG A 20 -1.90 6.91 12.35
N LEU A 21 -1.95 8.12 11.78
CA LEU A 21 -1.17 9.27 12.25
C LEU A 21 -1.48 9.71 13.70
N PRO A 22 -2.76 9.82 14.14
CA PRO A 22 -3.08 10.16 15.52
C PRO A 22 -2.48 9.18 16.53
N GLN A 23 -2.46 7.89 16.21
CA GLN A 23 -1.94 6.85 17.08
C GLN A 23 -0.41 6.97 17.22
N LEU A 24 0.30 7.23 16.11
CA LEU A 24 1.74 7.50 16.11
C LEU A 24 2.09 8.76 16.94
N LEU A 25 1.30 9.82 16.81
CA LEU A 25 1.50 11.07 17.55
C LEU A 25 1.24 10.90 19.05
N LEU A 26 0.22 10.12 19.42
CA LEU A 26 -0.09 9.86 20.82
C LEU A 26 1.04 9.06 21.51
N ASN A 27 1.53 8.02 20.84
CA ASN A 27 2.67 7.22 21.31
C ASN A 27 3.92 8.07 21.48
N TRP A 28 4.20 8.96 20.51
CA TRP A 28 5.33 9.87 20.58
C TRP A 28 5.23 10.87 21.75
N ARG A 29 4.05 11.42 22.01
CA ARG A 29 3.82 12.36 23.12
C ARG A 29 3.88 11.67 24.48
N ARG A 30 3.30 10.47 24.61
CA ARG A 30 3.23 9.74 25.89
C ARG A 30 4.53 9.04 26.26
N LYS A 31 5.43 8.78 25.31
CA LYS A 31 6.67 7.99 25.53
C LYS A 31 6.38 6.63 26.19
N SER A 32 5.20 6.07 25.91
CA SER A 32 4.74 4.78 26.41
C SER A 32 3.84 4.15 25.36
N THR A 33 4.01 2.86 25.12
CA THR A 33 3.21 2.05 24.20
C THR A 33 2.24 1.12 24.94
N GLU A 34 1.77 1.52 26.13
CA GLU A 34 0.74 0.79 26.86
C GLU A 34 -0.54 0.64 26.02
N GLY A 35 -0.94 -0.61 25.77
CA GLY A 35 -2.15 -0.96 25.02
C GLY A 35 -1.95 -1.15 23.51
N VAL A 36 -0.73 -1.04 22.98
CA VAL A 36 -0.44 -1.31 21.56
C VAL A 36 -0.24 -2.81 21.33
N SER A 37 -1.08 -3.41 20.47
CA SER A 37 -0.90 -4.81 20.07
C SER A 37 0.04 -4.93 18.86
N ILE A 38 1.31 -5.29 19.11
CA ILE A 38 2.34 -5.42 18.07
C ILE A 38 1.95 -6.45 17.01
N LEU A 39 1.32 -7.56 17.42
CA LEU A 39 0.92 -8.63 16.51
C LEU A 39 -0.05 -8.11 15.43
N PHE A 40 -0.95 -7.19 15.79
CA PHE A 40 -1.84 -6.55 14.83
C PHE A 40 -1.05 -5.77 13.76
N PHE A 41 -0.06 -4.97 14.18
CA PHE A 41 0.80 -4.23 13.27
C PHE A 41 1.70 -5.16 12.43
N LEU A 42 2.18 -6.26 13.01
CA LEU A 42 2.97 -7.26 12.28
C LEU A 42 2.17 -7.89 11.15
N PHE A 43 0.95 -8.34 11.44
CA PHE A 43 0.06 -8.90 10.42
C PHE A 43 -0.37 -7.86 9.39
N ALA A 44 -0.61 -6.61 9.81
CA ALA A 44 -0.88 -5.50 8.90
C ALA A 44 0.30 -5.23 7.96
N CYS A 45 1.54 -5.24 8.47
CA CYS A 45 2.75 -5.10 7.65
C CYS A 45 2.88 -6.24 6.63
N LEU A 46 2.72 -7.48 7.08
CA LEU A 46 2.81 -8.65 6.21
C LEU A 46 1.74 -8.61 5.11
N GLY A 47 0.51 -8.23 5.48
CA GLY A 47 -0.61 -8.07 4.53
C GLY A 47 -0.33 -6.99 3.50
N ASN A 48 0.06 -5.79 3.94
CA ASN A 48 0.37 -4.68 3.04
C ASN A 48 1.59 -4.99 2.14
N LEU A 49 2.62 -5.64 2.67
CA LEU A 49 3.78 -6.08 1.89
C LEU A 49 3.37 -7.08 0.81
N THR A 50 2.63 -8.12 1.19
CA THR A 50 2.15 -9.14 0.24
C THR A 50 1.26 -8.52 -0.83
N TYR A 51 0.43 -7.55 -0.45
CA TYR A 51 -0.44 -6.85 -1.39
C TYR A 51 0.35 -5.99 -2.40
N VAL A 52 1.34 -5.22 -1.95
CA VAL A 52 2.24 -4.47 -2.84
C VAL A 52 2.98 -5.43 -3.77
N LEU A 53 3.51 -6.54 -3.25
CA LEU A 53 4.17 -7.56 -4.07
C LEU A 53 3.22 -8.17 -5.10
N SER A 54 1.95 -8.41 -4.76
CA SER A 54 0.98 -8.96 -5.71
C SER A 54 0.69 -8.02 -6.88
N ILE A 55 0.70 -6.70 -6.65
CA ILE A 55 0.53 -5.69 -7.71
C ILE A 55 1.80 -5.62 -8.58
N LEU A 56 2.98 -5.69 -7.97
CA LEU A 56 4.26 -5.62 -8.69
C LEU A 56 4.55 -6.90 -9.50
N ALA A 57 4.15 -8.06 -8.99
CA ALA A 57 4.29 -9.37 -9.64
C ALA A 57 3.22 -9.63 -10.72
N TYR A 58 2.47 -8.61 -11.11
CA TYR A 58 1.50 -8.72 -12.20
C TYR A 58 2.22 -8.91 -13.54
N ASP A 59 1.92 -10.02 -14.21
CA ASP A 59 2.45 -10.34 -15.53
C ASP A 59 1.42 -9.92 -16.61
N PRO A 60 1.75 -8.97 -17.52
CA PRO A 60 0.80 -8.47 -18.51
C PRO A 60 0.46 -9.54 -19.56
N VAL A 61 -0.81 -9.93 -19.62
CA VAL A 61 -1.32 -10.87 -20.64
C VAL A 61 -1.61 -10.11 -21.93
N CYS A 62 -0.93 -10.48 -23.03
CA CYS A 62 -1.16 -9.90 -24.35
C CYS A 62 -2.22 -10.68 -25.13
N THR A 63 -3.21 -9.97 -25.69
CA THR A 63 -4.31 -10.53 -26.51
C THR A 63 -3.91 -10.64 -27.99
N ALA A 64 -2.66 -10.95 -28.30
CA ALA A 64 -2.21 -11.15 -29.68
C ALA A 64 -2.51 -12.59 -30.13
N GLU A 65 -3.02 -12.78 -31.34
CA GLU A 65 -3.36 -14.10 -31.93
C GLU A 65 -2.20 -15.11 -31.93
N ASN A 66 -0.95 -14.62 -31.90
CA ASN A 66 0.26 -15.46 -31.95
C ASN A 66 0.91 -15.69 -30.57
N GLY A 67 0.33 -15.15 -29.49
CA GLY A 67 0.90 -15.24 -28.13
C GLY A 67 2.15 -14.38 -27.90
N GLU A 68 2.61 -13.63 -28.90
CA GLU A 68 3.76 -12.73 -28.81
C GLU A 68 3.29 -11.28 -28.60
N CYS A 69 3.77 -10.63 -27.53
CA CYS A 69 3.59 -9.19 -27.34
C CYS A 69 4.44 -8.42 -28.34
N LYS A 70 3.89 -7.36 -28.96
CA LYS A 70 4.71 -6.42 -29.72
C LYS A 70 5.65 -5.64 -28.81
N ASP A 71 6.78 -5.19 -29.35
CA ASP A 71 7.74 -4.36 -28.62
C ASP A 71 7.05 -3.16 -27.96
N GLY A 72 7.12 -3.08 -26.63
CA GLY A 72 6.54 -2.01 -25.83
C GLY A 72 5.06 -2.16 -25.44
N GLU A 73 4.34 -3.16 -25.97
CA GLU A 73 2.91 -3.38 -25.65
C GLU A 73 2.73 -3.94 -24.22
N ALA A 74 3.56 -4.91 -23.83
CA ALA A 74 3.59 -5.46 -22.48
C ALA A 74 3.89 -4.38 -21.42
N ALA A 75 4.87 -3.51 -21.69
CA ALA A 75 5.23 -2.40 -20.81
C ALA A 75 4.07 -1.41 -20.65
N ARG A 76 3.32 -1.12 -21.73
CA ARG A 76 2.16 -0.21 -21.69
C ARG A 76 1.03 -0.79 -20.85
N ILE A 77 0.71 -2.08 -21.00
CA ILE A 77 -0.35 -2.77 -20.24
C ILE A 77 0.00 -2.80 -18.75
N TYR A 78 1.25 -3.19 -18.44
CA TYR A 78 1.76 -3.17 -17.07
C TYR A 78 1.64 -1.78 -16.45
N TRP A 79 2.05 -0.73 -17.18
CA TRP A 79 2.03 0.62 -16.63
C TRP A 79 0.63 1.20 -16.46
N GLN A 80 -0.32 0.83 -17.33
CA GLN A 80 -1.73 1.13 -17.11
C GLN A 80 -2.27 0.42 -15.87
N TYR A 81 -1.91 -0.84 -15.65
CA TYR A 81 -2.33 -1.60 -14.46
C TYR A 81 -1.80 -0.97 -13.16
N ILE A 82 -0.52 -0.59 -13.14
CA ILE A 82 0.08 0.09 -11.97
C ILE A 82 -0.60 1.44 -11.73
N LEU A 83 -0.83 2.25 -12.76
CA LEU A 83 -1.46 3.56 -12.61
C LEU A 83 -2.90 3.47 -12.07
N VAL A 84 -3.66 2.44 -12.45
CA VAL A 84 -5.00 2.19 -11.90
C VAL A 84 -4.92 1.80 -10.43
N ASN A 85 -3.93 0.98 -10.05
CA ASN A 85 -3.77 0.51 -8.68
C ASN A 85 -2.92 1.43 -7.80
N LEU A 86 -2.52 2.60 -8.31
CA LEU A 86 -1.56 3.47 -7.64
C LEU A 86 -2.09 4.02 -6.31
N SER A 87 -3.40 4.26 -6.19
CA SER A 87 -4.01 4.67 -4.91
C SER A 87 -3.85 3.60 -3.84
N TRP A 88 -4.00 2.33 -4.23
CA TRP A 88 -3.86 1.18 -3.35
C TRP A 88 -2.39 0.95 -2.98
N LEU A 89 -1.49 1.08 -3.97
CA LEU A 89 -0.05 0.98 -3.76
C LEU A 89 0.45 2.09 -2.82
N ALA A 90 0.00 3.34 -3.02
CA ALA A 90 0.32 4.46 -2.15
C ALA A 90 -0.23 4.27 -0.73
N GLY A 91 -1.47 3.80 -0.60
CA GLY A 91 -2.09 3.48 0.69
C GLY A 91 -1.31 2.39 1.45
N SER A 92 -1.08 1.25 0.81
CA SER A 92 -0.36 0.13 1.45
C SER A 92 1.10 0.44 1.75
N ALA A 93 1.83 1.10 0.84
CA ALA A 93 3.21 1.49 1.08
C ALA A 93 3.32 2.55 2.20
N GLY A 94 2.42 3.54 2.22
CA GLY A 94 2.35 4.52 3.29
C GLY A 94 2.02 3.88 4.64
N THR A 95 1.08 2.94 4.69
CA THR A 95 0.74 2.21 5.92
C THR A 95 1.93 1.38 6.40
N LEU A 96 2.64 0.71 5.49
CA LEU A 96 3.84 -0.04 5.84
C LEU A 96 4.89 0.87 6.50
N PHE A 97 5.10 2.08 5.96
CA PHE A 97 6.03 3.05 6.55
C PHE A 97 5.58 3.53 7.95
N LEU A 98 4.29 3.81 8.13
CA LEU A 98 3.74 4.22 9.42
C LEU A 98 3.81 3.09 10.45
N ASP A 99 3.50 1.86 10.06
CA ASP A 99 3.56 0.70 10.92
C ASP A 99 5.02 0.39 11.33
N MET A 100 5.99 0.51 10.40
CA MET A 100 7.42 0.44 10.74
C MET A 100 7.82 1.52 11.75
N SER A 101 7.30 2.74 11.61
CA SER A 101 7.57 3.82 12.57
C SER A 101 7.01 3.50 13.96
N ILE A 102 5.85 2.85 14.04
CA ILE A 102 5.27 2.36 15.31
C ILE A 102 6.12 1.24 15.91
N PHE A 103 6.62 0.30 15.10
CA PHE A 103 7.56 -0.72 15.55
C PHE A 103 8.81 -0.10 16.16
N VAL A 104 9.41 0.89 15.50
CA VAL A 104 10.58 1.61 16.04
C VAL A 104 10.23 2.30 17.36
N GLN A 105 9.07 2.95 17.47
CA GLN A 105 8.63 3.56 18.73
C GLN A 105 8.44 2.54 19.84
N PHE A 106 7.92 1.34 19.54
CA PHE A 106 7.75 0.26 20.51
C PHE A 106 9.08 -0.27 21.06
N PHE A 107 10.15 -0.31 20.25
CA PHE A 107 11.47 -0.72 20.75
C PHE A 107 12.18 0.38 21.55
N LEU A 108 11.80 1.66 21.36
CA LEU A 108 12.45 2.80 22.00
C LEU A 108 11.79 3.24 23.32
N TYR A 109 10.48 3.02 23.48
CA TYR A 109 9.68 3.44 24.64
C TYR A 109 9.18 2.23 25.42
#